data_AF-A0A424RAA5-F1
#
_entry.id   AF-A0A424RAA5-F1
#
_cell.length_a   1.000
_cell.length_b   1.000
_cell.length_c   1.000
_cell.angle_alpha   90.00
_cell.angle_beta   90.00
_cell.angle_gamma   90.00
#
_symmetry.space_group_name_H-M   'P 1'
#
loop_
_entity.id
_entity.type
_entity.pdbx_description
1 polymer ?
#
loop_
_entity_poly.entity_id
_entity_poly.type
_entity_poly.pdbx_seq_one_letter_code
_entity_poly.pdbx_strand_id
1 'polypeptide(L)'
;MPLYDKNIILHNGVDNKTNFKVVTDNNIPKDLTNLTIHFNITDIESEETVITKTMTVTNATRGEAYVQINQDELYNIGEGFYNFTVYTVDSNQTSSAVFTDRAGDIQGVVEIKNSGLPKTRATQTADTFSSRVLGSTTYYFSNNLSGASTQNLTSSNHTIAVYTTNFTGKVQIEGNLDNIASSSDTDWFPILMNGESVTDMTYTGKTGPTSYFFISNVKWIRVRYEITAGNTGTFDKMLLRN
;
A
#
# COMPACT_ATOMS: atom_id res chain seq x y z
N MET A 1 -28.89 32.05 -2.32
CA MET A 1 -28.84 30.58 -2.16
C MET A 1 -27.47 30.24 -1.60
N PRO A 2 -27.32 29.72 -0.37
CA PRO A 2 -25.99 29.35 0.11
C PRO A 2 -25.60 27.97 -0.43
N LEU A 3 -24.37 27.89 -0.92
CA LEU A 3 -23.66 26.78 -1.58
C LEU A 3 -22.27 26.81 -0.91
N TYR A 4 -21.57 25.77 -0.47
CA TYR A 4 -21.63 24.31 -0.59
C TYR A 4 -20.80 23.82 0.59
N ASP A 5 -21.31 22.93 1.43
CA ASP A 5 -20.43 22.14 2.29
C ASP A 5 -19.80 21.06 1.40
N LYS A 6 -18.72 21.42 0.70
CA LYS A 6 -18.06 20.51 -0.24
C LYS A 6 -17.01 19.71 0.50
N ASN A 7 -17.21 18.40 0.58
CA ASN A 7 -16.14 17.51 0.98
C ASN A 7 -14.95 17.70 0.04
N ILE A 8 -13.77 17.91 0.63
CA ILE A 8 -12.51 17.94 -0.13
C ILE A 8 -12.21 16.49 -0.51
N ILE A 9 -11.97 16.21 -1.79
CA ILE A 9 -11.57 14.87 -2.24
C ILE A 9 -10.09 14.89 -2.55
N LEU A 10 -9.33 14.01 -1.89
CA LEU A 10 -7.91 13.78 -2.16
C LEU A 10 -7.75 12.41 -2.82
N HIS A 11 -6.87 12.32 -3.82
CA HIS A 11 -6.61 11.09 -4.54
C HIS A 11 -5.24 10.52 -4.16
N ASN A 12 -5.20 9.27 -3.71
CA ASN A 12 -3.94 8.58 -3.41
C ASN A 12 -3.12 8.32 -4.70
N GLY A 13 -1.80 8.40 -4.60
CA GLY A 13 -0.84 8.19 -5.70
C GLY A 13 -0.60 9.40 -6.62
N VAL A 14 -1.19 10.56 -6.32
CA VAL A 14 -0.89 11.84 -7.00
C VAL A 14 -0.76 12.97 -5.98
N ASP A 15 -0.09 14.05 -6.39
CA ASP A 15 -0.09 15.28 -5.62
C ASP A 15 -1.46 15.98 -5.73
N ASN A 16 -2.01 16.38 -4.59
CA ASN A 16 -3.31 17.03 -4.51
C ASN A 16 -3.15 18.49 -4.10
N LYS A 17 -3.75 19.38 -4.89
CA LYS A 17 -3.77 20.82 -4.61
C LYS A 17 -5.21 21.29 -4.37
N THR A 18 -5.47 21.80 -3.18
CA THR A 18 -6.78 22.35 -2.80
C THR A 18 -6.65 23.84 -2.53
N ASN A 19 -7.43 24.64 -3.26
CA ASN A 19 -7.46 26.10 -3.11
C ASN A 19 -8.56 26.49 -2.12
N PHE A 20 -8.27 27.46 -1.27
CA PHE A 20 -9.16 27.98 -0.25
C PHE A 20 -9.30 29.50 -0.41
N LYS A 21 -10.47 29.99 -0.03
CA LYS A 21 -10.75 31.40 0.10
C LYS A 21 -11.28 31.66 1.50
N VAL A 22 -10.52 32.38 2.29
CA VAL A 22 -10.88 32.77 3.66
C VAL A 22 -11.67 34.07 3.61
N VAL A 23 -12.86 34.03 4.18
CA VAL A 23 -13.77 35.17 4.26
C VAL A 23 -14.18 35.43 5.71
N THR A 24 -14.61 36.66 5.97
CA THR A 24 -15.28 37.04 7.21
C THR A 24 -16.73 36.56 7.23
N ASP A 25 -17.41 36.67 8.37
CA ASP A 25 -18.83 36.30 8.54
C ASP A 25 -19.77 37.00 7.55
N ASN A 26 -19.37 38.17 7.05
CA ASN A 26 -20.10 38.94 6.05
C ASN A 26 -19.69 38.59 4.60
N ASN A 27 -19.00 37.47 4.37
CA ASN A 27 -18.50 36.99 3.08
C ASN A 27 -17.56 37.98 2.36
N ILE A 28 -16.90 38.85 3.13
CA ILE A 28 -15.86 39.76 2.63
C ILE A 28 -14.52 39.03 2.77
N PRO A 29 -13.64 39.06 1.74
CA PRO A 29 -12.29 38.51 1.84
C PRO A 29 -11.56 38.96 3.11
N LYS A 30 -10.99 38.01 3.85
CA LYS A 30 -10.15 38.31 5.01
C LYS A 30 -8.74 38.61 4.50
N ASP A 31 -8.14 39.70 4.97
CA ASP A 31 -6.73 39.98 4.70
C ASP A 31 -5.85 38.97 5.46
N LEU A 32 -4.95 38.31 4.75
CA LEU A 32 -4.03 37.30 5.28
C LEU A 32 -2.60 37.84 5.44
N THR A 33 -2.39 39.16 5.29
CA THR A 33 -1.08 39.77 5.45
C THR A 33 -0.54 39.51 6.86
N ASN A 34 0.69 38.98 6.94
CA ASN A 34 1.36 38.55 8.18
C ASN A 34 0.62 37.45 8.98
N LEU A 35 -0.30 36.72 8.34
CA LEU A 35 -0.93 35.54 8.93
C LEU A 35 -0.37 34.27 8.30
N THR A 36 -0.04 33.30 9.14
CA THR A 36 0.30 31.93 8.72
C THR A 36 -0.94 31.06 8.86
N ILE A 37 -1.32 30.33 7.82
CA ILE A 37 -2.52 29.48 7.86
C ILE A 37 -2.09 28.02 7.97
N HIS A 38 -2.60 27.33 8.98
CA HIS A 38 -2.37 25.92 9.21
C HIS A 38 -3.58 25.11 8.79
N PHE A 39 -3.29 23.98 8.15
CA PHE A 39 -4.25 22.99 7.69
C PHE A 39 -3.90 21.65 8.32
N ASN A 40 -4.80 21.11 9.14
CA ASN A 40 -4.64 19.83 9.81
C ASN A 40 -5.70 18.84 9.34
N ILE A 41 -5.33 17.58 9.17
CA ILE A 41 -6.24 16.46 8.97
C ILE A 41 -6.17 15.55 10.19
N THR A 42 -7.32 15.21 10.74
CA THR A 42 -7.51 14.30 11.87
C THR A 42 -8.36 13.10 11.47
N ASP A 43 -7.98 11.93 11.94
CA ASP A 43 -8.75 10.70 11.78
C ASP A 43 -10.03 10.74 12.64
N ILE A 44 -11.15 10.25 12.11
CA ILE A 44 -12.46 10.34 12.77
C ILE A 44 -12.59 9.29 13.89
N GLU A 45 -11.90 8.15 13.78
CA GLU A 45 -12.01 7.05 14.74
C GLU A 45 -11.00 7.18 15.88
N SER A 46 -9.76 7.54 15.54
CA SER A 46 -8.65 7.64 16.50
C SER A 46 -8.46 9.05 17.08
N GLU A 47 -9.07 10.07 16.46
CA GLU A 47 -8.90 11.50 16.79
C GLU A 47 -7.44 12.01 16.67
N GLU A 48 -6.54 11.20 16.11
CA GLU A 48 -5.14 11.57 15.91
C GLU A 48 -4.97 12.47 14.69
N THR A 49 -4.02 13.41 14.76
CA THR A 49 -3.65 14.24 13.61
C THR A 49 -2.75 13.44 12.67
N VAL A 50 -3.23 13.25 11.45
CA VAL A 50 -2.55 12.44 10.42
C VAL A 50 -1.66 13.30 9.53
N ILE A 51 -2.12 14.52 9.19
CA ILE A 51 -1.36 15.49 8.38
C ILE A 51 -1.43 16.86 9.03
N THR A 52 -0.29 17.53 9.10
CA THR A 52 -0.19 18.96 9.42
C THR A 52 0.58 19.68 8.33
N LYS A 53 -0.03 20.71 7.74
CA LYS A 53 0.55 21.55 6.69
C LYS A 53 0.37 23.01 6.99
N THR A 54 1.31 23.81 6.50
CA THR A 54 1.13 25.25 6.38
C THR A 54 0.70 25.54 4.94
N MET A 55 -0.34 26.35 4.77
CA MET A 55 -0.85 26.74 3.46
C MET A 55 0.00 27.84 2.86
N THR A 56 0.09 27.84 1.53
CA THR A 56 0.76 28.90 0.78
C THR A 56 -0.27 29.97 0.40
N VAL A 57 -0.06 31.20 0.86
CA VAL A 57 -0.89 32.35 0.50
C VAL A 57 -0.62 32.74 -0.95
N THR A 58 -1.64 32.72 -1.80
CA THR A 58 -1.54 33.17 -3.20
C THR A 58 -1.89 34.63 -3.37
N ASN A 59 -2.87 35.11 -2.61
CA ASN A 59 -3.25 36.52 -2.60
C ASN A 59 -3.76 36.93 -1.22
N ALA A 60 -2.92 37.66 -0.48
CA ALA A 60 -3.20 38.03 0.91
C ALA A 60 -4.43 38.95 1.03
N THR A 61 -4.55 39.97 0.18
CA THR A 61 -5.63 40.96 0.24
C THR A 61 -6.99 40.39 -0.19
N ARG A 62 -6.99 39.26 -0.90
CA ARG A 62 -8.19 38.54 -1.34
C ARG A 62 -8.50 37.29 -0.52
N GLY A 63 -7.72 37.00 0.52
CA GLY A 63 -7.94 35.83 1.37
C GLY A 63 -7.71 34.49 0.66
N GLU A 64 -6.91 34.46 -0.41
CA GLU A 64 -6.71 33.27 -1.23
C GLU A 64 -5.41 32.55 -0.83
N ALA A 65 -5.51 31.26 -0.53
CA ALA A 65 -4.40 30.38 -0.19
C ALA A 65 -4.64 28.98 -0.75
N TYR A 66 -3.61 28.13 -0.82
CA TYR A 66 -3.78 26.72 -1.15
C TYR A 66 -2.96 25.84 -0.22
N VAL A 67 -3.42 24.60 -0.06
CA VAL A 67 -2.63 23.51 0.50
C VAL A 67 -2.26 22.55 -0.62
N GLN A 68 -1.03 22.08 -0.61
CA GLN A 68 -0.58 20.99 -1.45
C GLN A 68 -0.17 19.82 -0.54
N ILE A 69 -0.81 18.68 -0.77
CA ILE A 69 -0.50 17.42 -0.10
C ILE A 69 0.14 16.52 -1.15
N ASN A 70 1.37 16.10 -0.90
CA ASN A 70 2.12 15.30 -1.86
C ASN A 70 1.71 13.84 -1.77
N GLN A 71 1.98 13.07 -2.83
CA GLN A 71 1.67 11.64 -2.89
C GLN A 71 2.26 10.85 -1.72
N ASP A 72 3.48 11.18 -1.28
CA ASP A 72 4.22 10.43 -0.26
C ASP A 72 3.56 10.57 1.13
N GLU A 73 2.85 11.68 1.35
CA GLU A 73 2.17 11.98 2.60
C GLU A 73 0.84 11.23 2.71
N LEU A 74 0.20 10.94 1.57
CA LEU A 74 -1.01 10.12 1.49
C LEU A 74 -0.70 8.61 1.44
N TYR A 75 0.58 8.22 1.32
CA TYR A 75 0.96 6.83 1.10
C TYR A 75 0.58 5.91 2.27
N ASN A 76 0.77 6.36 3.50
CA ASN A 76 0.48 5.59 4.71
C ASN A 76 -0.95 5.81 5.25
N ILE A 77 -1.76 6.62 4.57
CA ILE A 77 -3.10 6.98 5.04
C ILE A 77 -4.13 6.10 4.32
N GLY A 78 -5.04 5.54 5.11
CA GLY A 78 -6.14 4.72 4.61
C GLY A 78 -7.10 5.50 3.70
N GLU A 79 -7.84 4.77 2.88
CA GLU A 79 -8.99 5.35 2.18
C GLU A 79 -10.16 5.50 3.16
N GLY A 80 -10.86 6.63 3.11
CA GLY A 80 -11.93 6.91 4.07
C GLY A 80 -12.23 8.39 4.24
N PHE A 81 -13.08 8.67 5.23
CA PHE A 81 -13.43 10.03 5.64
C PHE A 81 -12.55 10.47 6.81
N TYR A 82 -12.07 11.69 6.73
CA TYR A 82 -11.25 12.35 7.73
C TYR A 82 -11.83 13.74 7.99
N ASN A 83 -11.53 14.31 9.14
CA ASN A 83 -11.86 15.69 9.45
C ASN A 83 -10.66 16.59 9.14
N PHE A 84 -10.89 17.79 8.63
CA PHE A 84 -9.86 18.80 8.52
C PHE A 84 -10.22 20.03 9.36
N THR A 85 -9.20 20.71 9.86
CA THR A 85 -9.34 21.98 10.59
C THR A 85 -8.38 23.01 10.02
N VAL A 86 -8.82 24.26 10.01
CA VAL A 86 -8.02 25.40 9.54
C VAL A 86 -7.96 26.47 10.62
N TYR A 87 -6.77 26.98 10.90
CA TYR A 87 -6.59 28.11 11.81
C TYR A 87 -5.45 29.01 11.32
N THR A 88 -5.54 30.29 11.68
CA THR A 88 -4.51 31.30 11.36
C THR A 88 -3.71 31.65 12.60
N VAL A 89 -2.40 31.82 12.46
CA VAL A 89 -1.50 32.30 13.50
C VAL A 89 -0.92 33.64 13.07
N ASP A 90 -0.99 34.64 13.96
CA ASP A 90 -0.41 35.97 13.72
C ASP A 90 1.07 36.05 14.13
N SER A 91 1.72 37.19 13.87
CA SER A 91 3.11 37.46 14.27
C SER A 91 3.36 37.42 15.78
N ASN A 92 2.30 37.50 16.59
CA ASN A 92 2.36 37.43 18.05
C ASN A 92 2.07 36.01 18.57
N GLN A 93 2.04 35.01 17.68
CA GLN A 93 1.72 33.61 17.97
C GLN A 93 0.30 33.39 18.52
N THR A 94 -0.63 34.30 18.20
CA THR A 94 -2.05 34.17 18.56
C THR A 94 -2.77 33.36 17.49
N SER A 95 -3.36 32.23 17.90
CA SER A 95 -4.16 31.37 17.02
C SER A 95 -5.61 31.85 16.95
N SER A 96 -6.15 31.94 15.75
CA SER A 96 -7.57 32.23 15.48
C SER A 96 -8.17 31.13 14.61
N ALA A 97 -9.33 30.60 15.01
CA ALA A 97 -10.05 29.60 14.23
C ALA A 97 -10.55 30.17 12.90
N VAL A 98 -10.57 29.32 11.87
CA VAL A 98 -11.27 29.59 10.61
C VAL A 98 -12.43 28.61 10.53
N PHE A 99 -13.64 29.15 10.40
CA PHE A 99 -14.85 28.34 10.30
C PHE A 99 -15.02 27.80 8.87
N THR A 100 -15.37 26.54 8.77
CA THR A 100 -15.60 25.82 7.50
C THR A 100 -17.02 26.02 6.99
N ASP A 101 -17.94 26.38 7.88
CA ASP A 101 -19.36 26.50 7.59
C ASP A 101 -19.98 27.80 8.15
N ARG A 102 -21.29 27.99 7.96
CA ARG A 102 -22.03 29.15 8.48
C ARG A 102 -22.57 28.94 9.89
N ALA A 103 -22.66 27.70 10.38
CA ALA A 103 -23.03 27.42 11.76
C ALA A 103 -21.89 27.74 12.75
N GLY A 104 -20.67 27.95 12.25
CA GLY A 104 -19.50 28.25 13.05
C GLY A 104 -18.71 27.00 13.45
N ASP A 105 -18.84 25.92 12.68
CA ASP A 105 -18.02 24.73 12.85
C ASP A 105 -16.62 25.00 12.30
N ILE A 106 -15.62 24.53 13.06
CA ILE A 106 -14.19 24.63 12.71
C ILE A 106 -13.70 23.39 11.95
N GLN A 107 -14.52 22.35 11.89
CA GLN A 107 -14.22 21.06 11.28
C GLN A 107 -14.95 20.95 9.94
N GLY A 108 -14.23 20.55 8.90
CA GLY A 108 -14.82 20.15 7.62
C GLY A 108 -14.44 18.72 7.28
N VAL A 109 -15.08 18.14 6.26
CA VAL A 109 -14.84 16.74 5.86
C VAL A 109 -13.89 16.68 4.66
N VAL A 110 -12.88 15.81 4.77
CA VAL A 110 -12.01 15.41 3.66
C VAL A 110 -12.11 13.91 3.41
N GLU A 111 -12.34 13.53 2.17
CA GLU A 111 -12.45 12.14 1.73
C GLU A 111 -11.19 11.76 0.95
N ILE A 112 -10.46 10.75 1.42
CA ILE A 112 -9.29 10.20 0.73
C ILE A 112 -9.76 9.02 -0.12
N LYS A 113 -9.67 9.19 -1.43
CA LYS A 113 -10.02 8.16 -2.43
C LYS A 113 -8.77 7.55 -3.02
N ASN A 114 -8.77 6.22 -3.08
CA ASN A 114 -7.81 5.47 -3.87
C ASN A 114 -8.46 4.96 -5.15
N SER A 115 -8.99 5.88 -5.95
CA SER A 115 -9.68 5.59 -7.21
C SER A 115 -9.14 6.50 -8.30
N GLY A 116 -8.46 5.90 -9.29
CA GLY A 116 -7.93 6.59 -10.47
C GLY A 116 -6.59 6.06 -10.98
N LEU A 117 -5.77 5.45 -10.11
CA LEU A 117 -4.45 4.93 -10.48
C LEU A 117 -4.35 3.41 -10.33
N PRO A 118 -3.52 2.74 -11.15
CA PRO A 118 -3.28 1.31 -11.04
C PRO A 118 -2.65 1.00 -9.68
N LYS A 119 -3.37 0.24 -8.84
CA LYS A 119 -2.87 -0.24 -7.56
C LYS A 119 -1.86 -1.37 -7.81
N THR A 120 -0.70 -1.30 -7.18
CA THR A 120 0.17 -2.49 -7.08
C THR A 120 -0.53 -3.52 -6.20
N ARG A 121 -0.56 -4.79 -6.61
CA ARG A 121 -1.13 -5.84 -5.74
C ARG A 121 -0.33 -5.91 -4.44
N ALA A 122 -1.05 -6.13 -3.34
CA ALA A 122 -0.41 -6.42 -2.06
C ALA A 122 0.49 -7.64 -2.21
N THR A 123 1.66 -7.59 -1.58
CA THR A 123 2.59 -8.73 -1.54
C THR A 123 1.93 -9.87 -0.79
N GLN A 124 1.95 -11.05 -1.39
CA GLN A 124 1.42 -12.27 -0.80
C GLN A 124 2.52 -12.97 -0.01
N THR A 125 2.19 -13.45 1.19
CA THR A 125 3.16 -14.12 2.07
C THR A 125 2.75 -15.58 2.28
N ALA A 126 3.74 -16.46 2.18
CA ALA A 126 3.66 -17.87 2.55
C ALA A 126 4.65 -18.12 3.68
N ASP A 127 4.13 -18.24 4.90
CA ASP A 127 4.87 -18.47 6.15
C ASP A 127 4.44 -19.75 6.87
N THR A 128 3.38 -20.40 6.38
CA THR A 128 2.85 -21.66 6.90
C THR A 128 3.10 -22.78 5.89
N PHE A 129 3.65 -23.90 6.39
CA PHE A 129 4.03 -25.04 5.54
C PHE A 129 3.45 -26.34 6.09
N SER A 130 2.84 -27.12 5.20
CA SER A 130 2.31 -28.44 5.51
C SER A 130 3.18 -29.53 4.91
N SER A 131 3.59 -30.51 5.73
CA SER A 131 4.41 -31.64 5.26
C SER A 131 3.53 -32.73 4.65
N ARG A 132 3.96 -33.29 3.51
CA ARG A 132 3.36 -34.46 2.89
C ARG A 132 4.45 -35.39 2.38
N VAL A 133 4.19 -36.69 2.43
CA VAL A 133 5.13 -37.70 1.92
C VAL A 133 4.72 -38.08 0.51
N LEU A 134 5.59 -37.84 -0.48
CA LEU A 134 5.39 -38.31 -1.85
C LEU A 134 6.48 -39.35 -2.15
N GLY A 135 6.07 -40.60 -2.31
CA GLY A 135 6.99 -41.72 -2.41
C GLY A 135 7.80 -41.90 -1.13
N SER A 136 9.12 -41.76 -1.20
CA SER A 136 10.07 -41.88 -0.07
C SER A 136 10.57 -40.54 0.47
N THR A 137 10.15 -39.41 -0.11
CA THR A 137 10.62 -38.07 0.26
C THR A 137 9.50 -37.29 0.96
N THR A 138 9.87 -36.57 2.03
CA THR A 138 8.97 -35.62 2.70
C THR A 138 9.15 -34.24 2.08
N TYR A 139 8.08 -33.69 1.53
CA TYR A 139 8.03 -32.34 0.99
C TYR A 139 7.16 -31.45 1.88
N TYR A 140 7.50 -30.16 1.90
CA TYR A 140 6.77 -29.12 2.60
C TYR A 140 6.17 -28.17 1.58
N PHE A 141 4.86 -27.91 1.70
CA PHE A 141 4.08 -27.11 0.75
C PHE A 141 3.52 -25.88 1.45
N SER A 142 3.60 -24.72 0.80
CA SER A 142 2.94 -23.50 1.27
C SER A 142 1.42 -23.53 1.05
N ASN A 143 0.74 -22.52 1.59
CA ASN A 143 -0.56 -22.10 1.10
C ASN A 143 -0.52 -21.70 -0.40
N ASN A 144 -1.69 -21.72 -1.03
CA ASN A 144 -1.85 -21.38 -2.44
C ASN A 144 -1.89 -19.86 -2.60
N LEU A 145 -0.92 -19.30 -3.32
CA LEU A 145 -0.86 -17.88 -3.64
C LEU A 145 -1.45 -17.64 -5.03
N SER A 146 -2.09 -16.49 -5.23
CA SER A 146 -2.70 -16.12 -6.51
C SER A 146 -1.63 -15.63 -7.49
N GLY A 147 -1.62 -16.17 -8.71
CA GLY A 147 -0.78 -15.73 -9.83
C GLY A 147 -1.34 -14.52 -10.58
N ALA A 148 -0.74 -14.18 -11.72
CA ALA A 148 -0.99 -12.94 -12.48
C ALA A 148 -2.05 -13.13 -13.57
N SER A 149 -2.53 -14.36 -13.79
CA SER A 149 -3.46 -14.68 -14.88
C SER A 149 -4.91 -14.19 -14.66
N THR A 150 -5.21 -13.49 -13.57
CA THR A 150 -6.57 -13.02 -13.24
C THR A 150 -6.95 -11.71 -13.94
N GLN A 151 -6.01 -11.06 -14.63
CA GLN A 151 -6.25 -9.80 -15.35
C GLN A 151 -5.57 -9.85 -16.72
N ASN A 152 -6.05 -9.02 -17.66
CA ASN A 152 -5.46 -8.77 -18.98
C ASN A 152 -4.08 -8.05 -18.88
N LEU A 153 -3.25 -8.46 -17.92
CA LEU A 153 -1.87 -8.05 -17.81
C LEU A 153 -1.10 -8.81 -18.89
N THR A 154 -0.61 -8.09 -19.89
CA THR A 154 0.17 -8.67 -20.99
C THR A 154 1.54 -9.19 -20.54
N SER A 155 1.95 -8.84 -19.31
CA SER A 155 3.22 -9.24 -18.70
C SER A 155 2.94 -10.10 -17.47
N SER A 156 2.93 -11.41 -17.65
CA SER A 156 2.69 -12.43 -16.62
C SER A 156 3.91 -12.63 -15.73
N ASN A 157 4.39 -11.51 -15.19
CA ASN A 157 5.63 -11.37 -14.46
C ASN A 157 5.43 -11.71 -12.99
N HIS A 158 6.37 -12.46 -12.44
CA HIS A 158 6.34 -12.89 -11.05
C HIS A 158 7.70 -12.68 -10.42
N THR A 159 7.72 -11.99 -9.26
CA THR A 159 8.92 -11.86 -8.43
C THR A 159 8.68 -12.56 -7.10
N ILE A 160 9.58 -13.46 -6.73
CA ILE A 160 9.55 -14.20 -5.48
C ILE A 160 10.78 -13.84 -4.65
N ALA A 161 10.61 -13.75 -3.33
CA ALA A 161 11.72 -13.69 -2.38
C ALA A 161 11.57 -14.79 -1.33
N VAL A 162 12.56 -15.68 -1.26
CA VAL A 162 12.64 -16.79 -0.30
C VAL A 162 13.54 -16.38 0.86
N TYR A 163 13.05 -16.45 2.08
CA TYR A 163 13.78 -16.18 3.31
C TYR A 163 14.13 -17.49 4.00
N THR A 164 15.41 -17.65 4.32
CA THR A 164 15.96 -18.85 4.95
C THR A 164 16.97 -18.47 6.01
N THR A 165 17.14 -19.36 7.00
CA THR A 165 18.14 -19.23 8.05
C THR A 165 18.94 -20.53 8.12
N ASN A 166 20.20 -20.51 7.66
CA ASN A 166 21.10 -21.67 7.57
C ASN A 166 20.48 -22.90 6.86
N PHE A 167 19.59 -22.67 5.89
CA PHE A 167 18.81 -23.73 5.27
C PHE A 167 19.64 -24.52 4.25
N THR A 168 19.53 -25.85 4.31
CA THR A 168 20.09 -26.78 3.35
C THR A 168 19.00 -27.74 2.86
N GLY A 169 18.75 -27.69 1.55
CA GLY A 169 17.61 -28.37 0.96
C GLY A 169 17.41 -27.97 -0.50
N LYS A 170 16.34 -28.46 -1.11
CA LYS A 170 15.93 -27.99 -2.45
C LYS A 170 14.59 -27.27 -2.35
N VAL A 171 14.49 -26.16 -3.05
CA VAL A 171 13.29 -25.32 -3.13
C VAL A 171 12.84 -25.29 -4.58
N GLN A 172 11.55 -25.51 -4.80
CA GLN A 172 10.92 -25.50 -6.09
C GLN A 172 9.66 -24.63 -6.03
N ILE A 173 9.44 -23.82 -7.07
CA ILE A 173 8.21 -23.07 -7.24
C ILE A 173 7.31 -23.85 -8.20
N GLU A 174 6.06 -24.04 -7.81
CA GLU A 174 5.08 -24.77 -8.61
C GLU A 174 3.92 -23.86 -9.00
N GLY A 175 3.39 -24.10 -10.20
CA GLY A 175 2.23 -23.42 -10.75
C GLY A 175 1.06 -24.36 -10.95
N ASN A 176 -0.15 -23.81 -10.92
CA ASN A 176 -1.38 -24.50 -11.29
C ASN A 176 -2.29 -23.56 -12.11
N LEU A 177 -2.99 -24.14 -13.09
CA LEU A 177 -3.84 -23.44 -14.08
C LEU A 177 -5.34 -23.58 -13.81
N ASP A 178 -5.72 -24.38 -12.81
CA ASP A 178 -7.11 -24.68 -12.54
C ASP A 178 -7.84 -23.46 -12.01
N ASN A 179 -9.15 -23.44 -12.23
CA ASN A 179 -9.99 -22.33 -11.79
C ASN A 179 -10.04 -22.21 -10.26
N ILE A 180 -9.89 -23.34 -9.58
CA ILE A 180 -9.76 -23.46 -8.13
C ILE A 180 -8.45 -24.20 -7.90
N ALA A 181 -7.65 -23.75 -6.93
CA ALA A 181 -6.37 -24.40 -6.65
C ALA A 181 -6.59 -25.89 -6.35
N SER A 182 -5.95 -26.76 -7.14
CA SER A 182 -6.16 -28.20 -7.01
C SER A 182 -5.70 -28.71 -5.65
N SER A 183 -6.50 -29.62 -5.08
CA SER A 183 -6.15 -30.39 -3.89
C SER A 183 -5.18 -31.54 -4.19
N SER A 184 -5.06 -31.95 -5.46
CA SER A 184 -4.13 -32.99 -5.88
C SER A 184 -2.77 -32.38 -6.21
N ASP A 185 -1.70 -32.96 -5.65
CA ASP A 185 -0.33 -32.53 -5.91
C ASP A 185 0.15 -32.84 -7.35
N THR A 186 -0.59 -33.67 -8.09
CA THR A 186 -0.28 -34.04 -9.49
C THR A 186 -0.59 -32.94 -10.50
N ASP A 187 -1.49 -32.02 -10.14
CA ASP A 187 -1.96 -30.96 -11.05
C ASP A 187 -1.07 -29.71 -10.97
N TRP A 188 -0.05 -29.76 -10.12
CA TRP A 188 0.95 -28.72 -9.95
C TRP A 188 2.18 -29.09 -10.76
N PHE A 189 2.72 -28.12 -11.48
CA PHE A 189 3.92 -28.32 -12.31
C PHE A 189 5.04 -27.38 -11.85
N PRO A 190 6.30 -27.83 -11.94
CA PRO A 190 7.44 -26.99 -11.62
C PRO A 190 7.57 -25.82 -12.60
N ILE A 191 7.87 -24.63 -12.08
CA ILE A 191 8.18 -23.44 -12.86
C ILE A 191 9.69 -23.26 -12.89
N LEU A 192 10.24 -23.07 -14.09
CA LEU A 192 11.64 -22.72 -14.27
C LEU A 192 11.86 -21.24 -13.98
N MET A 193 12.81 -20.91 -13.10
CA MET A 193 13.16 -19.52 -12.81
C MET A 193 13.96 -18.93 -13.97
N ASN A 194 13.76 -17.65 -14.25
CA ASN A 194 14.47 -16.97 -15.34
C ASN A 194 15.98 -16.90 -15.04
N GLY A 195 16.79 -17.41 -15.98
CA GLY A 195 18.23 -17.52 -15.80
C GLY A 195 18.70 -18.82 -15.15
N GLU A 196 17.79 -19.67 -14.67
CA GLU A 196 18.11 -20.98 -14.12
C GLU A 196 17.91 -22.09 -15.16
N SER A 197 18.76 -23.12 -15.09
CA SER A 197 18.64 -24.32 -15.95
C SER A 197 17.92 -25.48 -15.26
N VAL A 198 17.54 -25.30 -13.99
CA VAL A 198 16.92 -26.33 -13.15
C VAL A 198 15.72 -25.76 -12.40
N THR A 199 14.72 -26.61 -12.14
CA THR A 199 13.52 -26.24 -11.38
C THR A 199 13.71 -26.39 -9.87
N ASP A 200 14.65 -27.25 -9.45
CA ASP A 200 15.04 -27.45 -8.06
C ASP A 200 16.24 -26.56 -7.72
N MET A 201 15.99 -25.48 -6.98
CA MET A 201 17.01 -24.57 -6.49
C MET A 201 17.65 -25.18 -5.24
N THR A 202 18.95 -25.49 -5.30
CA THR A 202 19.66 -26.12 -4.18
C THR A 202 20.26 -25.06 -3.26
N TYR A 203 19.94 -25.17 -1.97
CA TYR A 203 20.43 -24.28 -0.91
C TYR A 203 21.45 -25.05 -0.06
N THR A 204 22.55 -24.40 0.31
CA THR A 204 23.59 -24.97 1.17
C THR A 204 23.97 -23.97 2.24
N GLY A 205 23.49 -24.18 3.47
CA GLY A 205 23.71 -23.28 4.61
C GLY A 205 23.30 -21.83 4.34
N LYS A 206 22.27 -21.61 3.51
CA LYS A 206 21.90 -20.27 3.04
C LYS A 206 21.13 -19.52 4.11
N THR A 207 21.52 -18.27 4.32
CA THR A 207 20.85 -17.32 5.22
C THR A 207 20.52 -16.04 4.46
N GLY A 208 19.35 -15.47 4.75
CA GLY A 208 18.88 -14.22 4.17
C GLY A 208 17.95 -14.40 2.96
N PRO A 209 17.53 -13.28 2.34
CA PRO A 209 16.62 -13.31 1.21
C PRO A 209 17.34 -13.76 -0.06
N THR A 210 16.68 -14.63 -0.82
CA THR A 210 17.07 -14.99 -2.19
C THR A 210 15.89 -14.72 -3.11
N SER A 211 16.10 -13.84 -4.09
CA SER A 211 15.05 -13.38 -5.01
C SER A 211 15.12 -14.11 -6.35
N TYR A 212 13.97 -14.50 -6.87
CA TYR A 212 13.82 -15.09 -8.20
C TYR A 212 12.75 -14.36 -8.99
N PHE A 213 12.89 -14.45 -10.31
CA PHE A 213 11.95 -13.90 -11.26
C PHE A 213 11.57 -14.97 -12.27
N PHE A 214 10.31 -15.01 -12.67
CA PHE A 214 9.85 -15.85 -13.78
C PHE A 214 8.66 -15.22 -14.49
N ILE A 215 8.42 -15.67 -15.71
CA ILE A 215 7.29 -15.24 -16.53
C ILE A 215 6.45 -16.48 -16.79
N SER A 216 5.23 -16.53 -16.25
CA SER A 216 4.33 -17.67 -16.44
C SER A 216 2.87 -17.27 -16.25
N ASN A 217 2.01 -17.79 -17.12
CA ASN A 217 0.56 -17.57 -17.06
C ASN A 217 -0.10 -18.56 -16.10
N VAL A 218 0.07 -18.37 -14.79
CA VAL A 218 -0.52 -19.28 -13.78
C VAL A 218 -1.58 -18.60 -12.94
N LYS A 219 -2.63 -19.36 -12.57
CA LYS A 219 -3.68 -18.90 -11.65
C LYS A 219 -3.25 -19.00 -10.20
N TRP A 220 -2.49 -20.05 -9.88
CA TRP A 220 -2.01 -20.33 -8.53
C TRP A 220 -0.53 -20.65 -8.54
N ILE A 221 0.16 -20.21 -7.50
CA ILE A 221 1.59 -20.42 -7.24
C ILE A 221 1.72 -20.97 -5.82
N ARG A 222 2.59 -21.95 -5.62
CA ARG A 222 3.01 -22.40 -4.29
C ARG A 222 4.49 -22.71 -4.29
N VAL A 223 5.09 -22.75 -3.10
CA VAL A 223 6.44 -23.27 -2.92
C VAL A 223 6.38 -24.68 -2.36
N ARG A 224 7.24 -25.53 -2.93
CA ARG A 224 7.56 -26.86 -2.44
C ARG A 224 9.02 -26.88 -2.03
N TYR A 225 9.35 -27.39 -0.86
CA TYR A 225 10.76 -27.63 -0.50
C TYR A 225 10.96 -28.99 0.16
N GLU A 226 12.17 -29.52 0.00
CA GLU A 226 12.67 -30.69 0.71
C GLU A 226 13.85 -30.29 1.59
N ILE A 227 13.96 -30.96 2.75
CA ILE A 227 15.04 -30.74 3.70
C ILE A 227 16.09 -31.82 3.50
N THR A 228 17.36 -31.43 3.30
CA THR A 228 18.45 -32.40 3.23
C THR A 228 18.77 -32.95 4.63
N ALA A 229 19.10 -34.23 4.72
CA ALA A 229 19.49 -34.87 5.97
C ALA A 229 20.65 -34.09 6.65
N GLY A 230 20.48 -33.78 7.94
CA GLY A 230 21.46 -32.99 8.70
C GLY A 230 21.30 -31.48 8.61
N ASN A 231 20.28 -30.97 7.92
CA ASN A 231 19.93 -29.55 7.97
C ASN A 231 19.55 -29.11 9.39
N THR A 232 20.22 -28.08 9.89
CA THR A 232 19.94 -27.45 11.19
C THR A 232 19.22 -26.11 11.05
N GLY A 233 18.96 -25.66 9.82
CA GLY A 233 18.32 -24.37 9.51
C GLY A 233 16.83 -24.45 9.21
N THR A 234 16.22 -23.32 8.91
CA THR A 234 14.78 -23.15 8.67
C THR A 234 14.49 -22.47 7.34
N PHE A 235 13.38 -22.87 6.72
CA PHE A 235 12.72 -22.10 5.67
C PHE A 235 11.70 -21.19 6.35
N ASP A 236 11.91 -19.89 6.30
CA ASP A 236 11.19 -18.95 7.17
C ASP A 236 9.91 -18.46 6.50
N LYS A 237 10.01 -17.97 5.27
CA LYS A 237 8.86 -17.49 4.49
C LYS A 237 9.21 -17.31 3.02
N MET A 238 8.17 -17.24 2.20
CA MET A 238 8.25 -16.80 0.82
C MET A 238 7.32 -15.60 0.60
N LEU A 239 7.82 -14.58 -0.08
CA LEU A 239 7.03 -13.44 -0.54
C LEU A 239 6.82 -13.55 -2.05
N LEU A 240 5.61 -13.32 -2.52
CA LEU A 240 5.26 -13.24 -3.94
C LEU A 240 4.72 -11.85 -4.26
N ARG A 241 5.24 -11.26 -5.33
CA ARG A 241 4.75 -10.01 -5.91
C ARG A 241 4.49 -10.20 -7.41
N ASN A 242 3.32 -9.77 -7.84
CA ASN A 242 2.82 -9.81 -9.23
C ASN A 242 2.58 -8.39 -9.71
#